data_AF-A0A921FIJ0-F1
#
_entry.id   AF-A0A921FIJ0-F1
#
_cell.length_a   1.000
_cell.length_b   1.000
_cell.length_c   1.000
_cell.angle_alpha   90.00
_cell.angle_beta   90.00
_cell.angle_gamma   90.00
#
_symmetry.space_group_name_H-M   'P 1'
#
loop_
_entity.id
_entity.type
_entity.pdbx_description
1 polymer ?
#
loop_
_entity_poly.entity_id
_entity_poly.type
_entity_poly.pdbx_seq_one_letter_code
_entity_poly.pdbx_strand_id
1 'polypeptide(L)' 'MKPRILCYDEPTSALDPNLRKEVEKMILSLKKSGLTQLIITHDLNFAENVADQMLKVQPLSED' A
#
# COMPACT_ATOMS: atom_id res chain seq x y z
N MET A 1 7.75 11.57 -17.02
CA MET A 1 6.84 12.22 -16.06
C MET A 1 7.32 11.92 -14.64
N LYS A 2 7.31 12.89 -13.72
CA LYS A 2 7.56 12.67 -12.29
C LYS A 2 6.22 12.80 -11.56
N PRO A 3 5.51 11.70 -11.24
CA PRO A 3 4.21 11.79 -10.57
C PRO A 3 4.38 12.40 -9.18
N ARG A 4 3.36 13.14 -8.72
CA ARG A 4 3.33 13.65 -7.34
C ARG A 4 2.82 12.59 -6.35
N ILE A 5 1.94 11.71 -6.83
CA ILE A 5 1.29 10.65 -6.05
C ILE A 5 1.29 9.37 -6.89
N LEU A 6 1.53 8.23 -6.26
CA LEU A 6 1.44 6.91 -6.86
C LEU A 6 0.38 6.08 -6.11
N CYS A 7 -0.57 5.50 -6.86
CA CYS A 7 -1.67 4.72 -6.31
C CYS A 7 -1.50 3.24 -6.64
N TYR A 8 -1.72 2.38 -5.65
CA TYR A 8 -1.68 0.92 -5.79
C TYR A 8 -3.02 0.33 -5.39
N ASP A 9 -3.56 -0.53 -6.25
CA ASP A 9 -4.76 -1.31 -5.96
C ASP A 9 -4.36 -2.77 -5.80
N GLU A 10 -4.40 -3.27 -4.56
CA GLU A 10 -4.03 -4.65 -4.18
C GLU A 10 -2.67 -5.12 -4.75
N PRO A 11 -1.56 -4.39 -4.51
CA PRO A 11 -0.28 -4.62 -5.20
C PRO A 11 0.40 -5.95 -4.87
N THR A 12 -0.04 -6.64 -3.82
CA THR A 12 0.51 -7.91 -3.34
C THR A 12 -0.41 -9.10 -3.62
N SER A 13 -1.55 -8.86 -4.27
CA SER A 13 -2.49 -9.91 -4.66
C SER A 13 -1.83 -10.93 -5.59
N ALA A 14 -2.13 -12.21 -5.39
CA ALA A 14 -1.57 -13.34 -6.15
C ALA A 14 -0.03 -13.50 -6.12
N LEU A 15 0.69 -12.68 -5.34
CA LEU A 15 2.14 -12.84 -5.16
C LEU A 15 2.45 -13.83 -4.05
N ASP A 16 3.50 -14.62 -4.26
CA ASP A 16 4.08 -15.47 -3.22
C ASP A 16 4.74 -14.63 -2.11
N PRO A 17 4.97 -15.20 -0.91
CA PRO A 17 5.50 -14.46 0.23
C PRO A 17 6.86 -13.78 0.01
N ASN A 18 7.71 -14.29 -0.88
CA ASN A 18 9.01 -13.69 -1.16
C ASN A 18 8.84 -12.45 -2.04
N LEU A 19 8.06 -12.55 -3.11
CA LEU A 19 7.76 -11.42 -4.00
C LEU A 19 7.04 -10.29 -3.27
N ARG A 20 6.15 -10.59 -2.31
CA ARG A 20 5.52 -9.57 -1.47
C ARG A 20 6.53 -8.71 -0.74
N LYS A 21 7.59 -9.31 -0.18
CA LYS A 21 8.66 -8.58 0.51
C LYS A 21 9.46 -7.70 -0.45
N GLU A 22 9.63 -8.11 -1.71
CA GLU A 22 10.29 -7.28 -2.72
C GLU A 22 9.44 -6.06 -3.09
N VAL A 23 8.13 -6.25 -3.26
CA VAL A 23 7.17 -5.16 -3.49
C VAL A 23 7.16 -4.19 -2.30
N GLU A 24 7.13 -4.70 -1.08
CA GLU A 24 7.21 -3.91 0.15
C GLU A 24 8.48 -3.04 0.18
N LYS A 25 9.65 -3.63 -0.11
CA LYS A 25 10.93 -2.91 -0.18
C LYS A 25 10.90 -1.82 -1.25
N MET A 26 10.31 -2.09 -2.41
CA MET A 26 10.18 -1.11 -3.50
C MET A 26 9.32 0.08 -3.06
N ILE A 27 8.15 -0.16 -2.46
CA ILE A 27 7.26 0.88 -1.93
C ILE A 27 7.97 1.73 -0.88
N LEU A 28 8.68 1.10 0.05
CA LEU A 28 9.47 1.80 1.07
C LEU A 28 10.62 2.63 0.47
N SER A 29 11.25 2.16 -0.60
CA SER A 29 12.30 2.92 -1.29
C SER A 29 11.75 4.17 -1.98
N LEU A 30 10.57 4.06 -2.62
CA LEU A 30 9.89 5.18 -3.25
C LEU A 30 9.39 6.18 -2.21
N LYS A 31 8.90 5.69 -1.07
CA LYS A 31 8.53 6.53 0.08
C LYS A 31 9.71 7.37 0.55
N LYS A 32 10.88 6.75 0.72
CA LYS A 32 12.13 7.45 1.10
C LYS A 32 12.56 8.51 0.10
N SER A 33 12.18 8.38 -1.18
CA SER A 33 12.44 9.42 -2.19
C SER A 33 11.54 10.66 -2.06
N GLY A 34 10.57 10.66 -1.14
CA GLY A 34 9.60 11.73 -0.95
C GLY A 34 8.35 11.62 -1.82
N LEU A 35 8.15 10.48 -2.50
CA LEU A 35 6.95 10.24 -3.30
C LEU A 35 5.76 9.89 -2.38
N THR A 36 4.67 10.65 -2.50
CA THR A 36 3.42 10.33 -1.81
C THR A 36 2.79 9.08 -2.43
N GLN A 37 2.32 8.16 -1.60
CA GLN A 37 1.75 6.88 -2.04
C GLN A 37 0.39 6.64 -1.38
N LEU A 38 -0.56 6.13 -2.15
CA LEU A 38 -1.85 5.65 -1.68
C LEU A 38 -1.96 4.16 -2.01
N ILE A 39 -2.22 3.33 -1.01
CA ILE A 39 -2.28 1.88 -1.16
C ILE A 39 -3.65 1.41 -0.70
N ILE A 40 -4.33 0.64 -1.55
CA ILE A 40 -5.57 -0.05 -1.24
C ILE A 40 -5.20 -1.52 -1.05
N THR A 41 -5.54 -2.08 0.11
CA THR A 41 -5.31 -3.49 0.39
C THR A 41 -6.23 -4.01 1.49
N HIS A 42 -6.54 -5.29 1.46
CA HIS A 42 -7.14 -6.04 2.56
C HIS A 42 -6.09 -6.68 3.50
N ASP A 43 -4.80 -6.67 3.15
CA ASP A 43 -3.72 -7.23 3.98
C ASP A 43 -3.22 -6.22 5.01
N LEU A 44 -3.68 -6.37 6.26
CA LEU A 44 -3.32 -5.47 7.36
C LEU A 44 -1.84 -5.52 7.71
N ASN A 45 -1.19 -6.70 7.65
CA ASN A 45 0.23 -6.82 7.99
C ASN A 45 1.09 -6.06 6.99
N PHE A 46 0.75 -6.16 5.71
CA PHE A 46 1.42 -5.39 4.67
C PHE A 46 1.19 -3.89 4.84
N ALA A 47 -0.05 -3.47 5.12
CA ALA A 47 -0.39 -2.06 5.35
C ALA A 47 0.41 -1.46 6.53
N GLU A 48 0.50 -2.17 7.66
CA GLU A 48 1.25 -1.75 8.85
C GLU A 48 2.75 -1.57 8.57
N ASN A 49 3.33 -2.39 7.68
CA ASN A 49 4.75 -2.31 7.35
C ASN A 49 5.10 -1.09 6.47
N VAL A 50 4.20 -0.67 5.59
CA VAL A 50 4.50 0.35 4.55
C VAL A 50 3.90 1.73 4.85
N ALA A 51 2.75 1.78 5.53
CA ALA A 51 1.96 2.98 5.67
C ALA A 51 2.52 3.93 6.75
N ASP A 52 2.43 5.24 6.50
CA ASP A 52 2.58 6.25 7.55
C ASP A 52 1.25 6.51 8.29
N GLN A 53 0.14 6.36 7.56
CA GLN A 53 -1.21 6.60 8.05
C GLN A 53 -2.14 5.52 7.48
N MET A 54 -3.08 5.05 8.30
CA MET A 54 -4.06 4.05 7.91
C MET A 54 -5.48 4.60 8.04
N LEU A 55 -6.30 4.32 7.03
CA LEU A 55 -7.73 4.63 7.02
C LEU A 55 -8.49 3.32 6.81
N LYS A 56 -9.41 3.00 7.73
CA LYS A 56 -10.29 1.84 7.58
C LYS A 56 -11.61 2.31 6.98
N VAL A 57 -11.89 1.86 5.76
CA VAL A 57 -13.20 2.06 5.12
C VAL A 57 -14.12 0.94 5.58
N GLN A 58 -15.31 1.30 6.06
CA GLN A 58 -16.35 0.34 6.42
C GLN A 58 -17.60 0.67 5.58
N PRO A 59 -18.41 -0.34 5.21
CA PRO A 59 -19.71 -0.08 4.61
C PRO A 59 -20.52 0.83 5.53
N LEU A 60 -21.29 1.73 4.95
CA LEU A 60 -22.31 2.46 5.71
C LEU A 60 -23.36 1.42 6.13
N SER A 61 -23.56 1.25 7.44
CA SER A 61 -24.70 0.48 7.95
C SER A 61 -25.98 1.23 7.58
N GLU A 62 -26.85 0.59 6.81
CA GLU A 62 -28.24 1.03 6.70
C GLU A 62 -28.92 0.59 8.01
N ASP A 63 -29.22 1.55 8.89
CA ASP A 63 -30.18 1.34 9.98
C ASP A 63 -31.61 1.17 9.42
#